data_AF-A0A7R9BQM2-F1
#
_entry.id   AF-A0A7R9BQM2-F1
#
_cell.length_a   1.000
_cell.length_b   1.000
_cell.length_c   1.000
_cell.angle_alpha   90.00
_cell.angle_beta   90.00
_cell.angle_gamma   90.00
#
_symmetry.space_group_name_H-M   'P 1'
#
loop_
_entity.id
_entity.type
_entity.pdbx_description
1 polymer ?
#
loop_
_entity_poly.entity_id
_entity_poly.type
_entity_poly.pdbx_seq_one_letter_code
_entity_poly.pdbx_strand_id
1 'polypeptide(L)'
;MFVNTMFLGMWCYVYILWAQYWKYAETHAPERKQRTPPRGRAWDDIDAAAAARMFPLQFSEEFAILEEPMSGNGSAVAVDRAKSYKTQLLVQLRNALLQEARGKTNRYGVKYMGKRLKLSERKSIAGLMCELKNEVTLRTLGRKDEPFKTTGMGKFFPEGQFLQGERFNSCAVVTNAGSLLGSNLDAHEVVMRFNHAPVTGFEKDVGTKTTFRVINSQIVSKPKFDFLNSPLYQNVSVLAWDPPKYRGSLFEVSTGE
;
A
#
# COMPACT_ATOMS: atom_id res chain seq x y z
N MET A 1 -44.87 23.14 -40.32
CA MET A 1 -44.24 21.85 -40.72
C MET A 1 -42.71 21.88 -40.68
N PHE A 2 -42.05 22.88 -41.27
CA PHE A 2 -40.58 22.95 -41.37
C PHE A 2 -39.80 22.77 -40.05
N VAL A 3 -40.27 23.39 -38.96
CA VAL A 3 -39.63 23.32 -37.64
C VAL A 3 -39.64 21.89 -37.07
N ASN A 4 -40.76 21.17 -37.18
CA ASN A 4 -40.85 19.78 -36.72
C ASN A 4 -39.97 18.85 -37.55
N THR A 5 -39.81 19.12 -38.85
CA THR A 5 -38.90 18.36 -39.72
C THR A 5 -37.43 18.59 -39.34
N MET A 6 -37.05 19.81 -38.96
CA MET A 6 -35.70 20.13 -38.48
C MET A 6 -35.39 19.46 -37.14
N PHE A 7 -36.32 19.48 -36.19
CA PHE A 7 -36.14 18.80 -34.90
C PHE A 7 -36.03 17.29 -35.08
N LEU A 8 -36.93 16.66 -35.84
CA LEU A 8 -36.85 15.22 -36.09
C LEU A 8 -35.56 14.83 -36.81
N GLY A 9 -35.10 15.65 -37.77
CA GLY A 9 -33.81 15.47 -38.43
C GLY A 9 -32.62 15.56 -37.46
N MET A 10 -32.63 16.54 -36.55
CA MET A 10 -31.58 16.71 -35.55
C MET A 10 -31.56 15.54 -34.54
N TRP A 11 -32.72 15.09 -34.07
CA TRP A 11 -32.81 13.94 -33.16
C TRP A 11 -32.39 12.64 -33.85
N CYS A 12 -32.77 12.43 -35.12
CA CYS A 12 -32.27 11.30 -35.91
C CYS A 12 -30.74 11.36 -36.08
N TYR A 13 -30.18 12.54 -36.34
CA TYR A 13 -28.74 12.72 -36.48
C TYR A 13 -27.99 12.42 -35.16
N VAL A 14 -28.48 12.95 -34.04
CA VAL A 14 -27.94 12.66 -32.70
C VAL A 14 -28.03 11.16 -32.38
N TYR A 15 -29.14 10.51 -32.72
CA TYR A 15 -29.30 9.07 -32.54
C TYR A 15 -28.30 8.26 -33.38
N ILE A 16 -28.07 8.64 -34.63
CA ILE A 16 -27.08 7.99 -35.50
C ILE A 16 -25.67 8.17 -34.92
N LEU A 17 -25.31 9.36 -34.45
CA LEU A 17 -24.02 9.60 -33.82
C LEU A 17 -23.85 8.81 -32.52
N TRP A 18 -24.89 8.74 -31.70
CA TRP A 18 -24.89 7.94 -30.47
C TRP A 18 -24.72 6.44 -30.79
N ALA A 19 -25.44 5.92 -31.79
CA ALA A 19 -25.33 4.53 -32.22
C ALA A 19 -23.95 4.21 -32.83
N GLN A 20 -23.39 5.12 -33.63
CA GLN A 20 -22.04 4.98 -34.16
C GLN A 20 -20.98 5.08 -33.07
N TYR A 21 -21.15 5.97 -32.09
CA TYR A 21 -20.27 6.08 -30.94
C TYR A 21 -20.25 4.79 -30.13
N TRP A 22 -21.41 4.19 -29.83
CA TRP A 22 -21.45 2.93 -29.08
C TRP A 22 -20.88 1.77 -29.87
N LYS A 23 -21.12 1.70 -31.18
CA LYS A 23 -20.48 0.70 -32.04
C LYS A 23 -18.96 0.89 -32.13
N TYR A 24 -18.48 2.13 -32.17
CA TYR A 24 -17.05 2.45 -32.10
C TYR A 24 -16.47 2.11 -30.73
N ALA A 25 -17.18 2.44 -29.65
CA ALA A 25 -16.78 2.15 -28.28
C ALA A 25 -16.78 0.64 -28.00
N GLU A 26 -17.67 -0.16 -28.58
CA GLU A 26 -17.62 -1.62 -28.47
C GLU A 26 -16.46 -2.23 -29.26
N THR A 27 -16.12 -1.67 -30.42
CA THR A 27 -15.03 -2.16 -31.28
C THR A 27 -13.65 -1.70 -30.82
N HIS A 28 -13.56 -0.55 -30.14
CA HIS A 28 -12.32 0.08 -29.68
C HIS A 28 -12.21 0.24 -28.17
N ALA A 29 -13.19 -0.24 -27.39
CA ALA A 29 -12.99 -0.42 -25.96
C ALA A 29 -11.76 -1.31 -25.80
N PRO A 30 -10.72 -0.86 -25.06
CA PRO A 30 -9.61 -1.73 -24.74
C PRO A 30 -10.22 -2.96 -24.06
N GLU A 31 -9.95 -4.15 -24.58
CA GLU A 31 -10.40 -5.40 -23.97
C GLU A 31 -10.16 -5.29 -22.46
N ARG A 32 -11.24 -5.18 -21.68
CA ARG A 32 -11.21 -5.69 -20.32
C ARG A 32 -10.98 -7.17 -20.51
N LYS A 33 -9.70 -7.57 -20.51
CA LYS A 33 -9.31 -8.97 -20.39
C LYS A 33 -9.84 -9.44 -19.04
N GLN A 34 -11.10 -9.87 -19.02
CA GLN A 34 -11.44 -11.08 -18.28
C GLN A 34 -10.51 -12.13 -18.86
N ARG A 35 -9.37 -12.30 -18.22
CA ARG A 35 -8.50 -13.44 -18.47
C ARG A 35 -9.32 -14.67 -18.10
N THR A 36 -10.06 -15.21 -19.06
CA THR A 36 -10.38 -16.63 -19.04
C THR A 36 -9.04 -17.35 -18.97
N PRO A 37 -8.81 -18.20 -17.95
CA PRO A 37 -7.58 -18.97 -17.87
C PRO A 37 -7.45 -19.78 -19.16
N PRO A 38 -6.24 -19.86 -19.76
CA PRO A 38 -6.06 -20.65 -20.96
C PRO A 38 -6.55 -22.07 -20.70
N ARG A 39 -7.50 -22.51 -21.52
CA ARG A 39 -8.01 -23.87 -21.54
C ARG A 39 -6.85 -24.77 -22.02
N GLY A 40 -6.28 -25.55 -21.11
CA GLY A 40 -5.37 -26.65 -21.43
C GLY A 40 -3.94 -26.29 -21.87
N ARG A 41 -3.03 -26.19 -20.91
CA ARG A 41 -2.00 -27.23 -20.81
C ARG A 41 -2.21 -27.89 -19.44
N ALA A 42 -2.37 -29.20 -19.43
CA ALA A 42 -2.27 -29.97 -18.21
C ALA A 42 -0.88 -29.66 -17.63
N TRP A 43 -0.86 -28.96 -16.49
CA TRP A 43 0.35 -28.80 -15.68
C TRP A 43 0.27 -29.81 -14.55
N ASP A 44 0.00 -31.06 -14.89
CA ASP A 44 0.00 -32.18 -13.94
C ASP A 44 1.45 -32.55 -13.53
N ASP A 45 2.46 -31.95 -14.17
CA ASP A 45 3.88 -32.28 -13.93
C ASP A 45 4.71 -31.17 -13.27
N ILE A 46 4.11 -30.08 -12.76
CA ILE A 46 4.86 -29.25 -11.81
C ILE A 46 4.70 -29.91 -10.45
N ASP A 47 5.63 -30.83 -10.16
CA ASP A 47 5.78 -31.44 -8.85
C ASP A 47 6.01 -30.34 -7.80
N ALA A 48 4.91 -29.90 -7.19
CA ALA A 48 4.90 -28.89 -6.14
C ALA A 48 5.77 -29.32 -4.95
N ALA A 49 6.01 -30.63 -4.78
CA ALA A 49 6.94 -31.15 -3.80
C ALA A 49 8.40 -30.91 -4.22
N ALA A 50 8.75 -31.00 -5.50
CA ALA A 50 10.09 -30.65 -5.99
C ALA A 50 10.40 -29.15 -5.84
N ALA A 51 9.42 -28.27 -6.12
CA ALA A 51 9.54 -26.83 -5.92
C ALA A 51 9.60 -26.43 -4.43
N ALA A 52 8.99 -27.22 -3.54
CA ALA A 52 9.08 -27.05 -2.09
C ALA A 52 10.40 -27.55 -1.50
N ARG A 53 10.99 -28.62 -2.07
CA ARG A 53 12.27 -29.21 -1.62
C ARG A 53 13.48 -28.36 -1.97
N MET A 54 13.43 -27.54 -3.03
CA MET A 54 14.61 -26.81 -3.51
C MET A 54 15.04 -25.66 -2.59
N PHE A 55 14.17 -25.19 -1.68
CA PHE A 55 14.52 -24.27 -0.58
C PHE A 55 13.55 -24.47 0.60
N PRO A 56 13.96 -25.15 1.69
CA PRO A 56 13.14 -25.30 2.88
C PRO A 56 13.19 -24.00 3.69
N LEU A 57 12.44 -22.99 3.26
CA LEU A 57 11.99 -21.96 4.20
C LEU A 57 10.77 -22.54 4.91
N GLN A 58 11.01 -23.20 6.05
CA GLN A 58 10.01 -23.43 7.08
C GLN A 58 9.48 -22.06 7.53
N PHE A 59 8.53 -21.50 6.77
CA PHE A 59 7.57 -20.58 7.35
C PHE A 59 6.75 -21.43 8.31
N SER A 60 6.92 -21.18 9.61
CA SER A 60 6.12 -21.78 10.66
C SER A 60 4.64 -21.62 10.34
N GLU A 61 3.86 -22.62 10.74
CA GLU A 61 2.38 -22.63 10.76
C GLU A 61 1.75 -21.41 11.46
N GLU A 62 2.54 -20.52 12.06
CA GLU A 62 2.10 -19.25 12.64
C GLU A 62 1.65 -18.18 11.62
N PHE A 63 1.98 -18.34 10.34
CA PHE A 63 1.34 -17.60 9.24
C PHE A 63 0.21 -18.40 8.59
N ALA A 64 -0.33 -19.43 9.27
CA ALA A 64 -1.70 -19.81 9.05
C ALA A 64 -2.54 -18.57 9.39
N ILE A 65 -2.86 -17.78 8.37
CA ILE A 65 -4.03 -16.90 8.35
C ILE A 65 -5.11 -17.74 9.01
N LEU A 66 -5.60 -17.30 10.18
CA LEU A 66 -6.70 -17.96 10.90
C LEU A 66 -7.68 -18.43 9.84
N GLU A 67 -7.73 -19.74 9.60
CA GLU A 67 -8.74 -20.32 8.74
C GLU A 67 -10.02 -20.22 9.55
N GLU A 68 -10.60 -19.03 9.59
CA GLU A 68 -12.02 -18.92 9.85
C GLU A 68 -12.66 -19.75 8.74
N PRO A 69 -13.34 -20.86 9.07
CA PRO A 69 -14.11 -21.56 8.06
C PRO A 69 -15.04 -20.52 7.44
N MET A 70 -15.06 -20.43 6.11
CA MET A 70 -16.06 -19.60 5.43
C MET A 70 -17.43 -20.20 5.74
N SER A 71 -17.98 -19.83 6.90
CA SER A 71 -19.28 -20.20 7.42
C SER A 71 -20.29 -19.33 6.69
N GLY A 72 -20.48 -19.66 5.42
CA GLY A 72 -21.48 -19.09 4.57
C GLY A 72 -22.12 -20.22 3.79
N ASN A 73 -23.43 -20.12 3.60
CA ASN A 73 -24.27 -21.04 2.82
C ASN A 73 -23.96 -20.93 1.31
N GLY A 74 -22.68 -20.89 0.95
CA GLY A 74 -22.17 -20.79 -0.40
C GLY A 74 -22.11 -22.17 -1.04
N SER A 75 -22.53 -22.25 -2.31
CA SER A 75 -22.35 -23.46 -3.12
C SER A 75 -20.91 -23.98 -3.01
N ALA A 76 -20.72 -25.29 -2.90
CA ALA A 76 -19.39 -25.93 -2.87
C ALA A 76 -18.46 -25.42 -3.99
N VAL A 77 -19.05 -25.06 -5.14
CA VAL A 77 -18.36 -24.45 -6.28
C VAL A 77 -17.73 -23.09 -5.95
N ALA A 78 -18.38 -22.27 -5.11
CA ALA A 78 -17.85 -20.97 -4.68
C ALA A 78 -16.67 -21.16 -3.71
N VAL A 79 -16.75 -22.14 -2.82
CA VAL A 79 -15.67 -22.50 -1.89
C VAL A 79 -14.45 -23.01 -2.65
N ASP A 80 -14.65 -23.90 -3.63
CA ASP A 80 -13.56 -24.42 -4.47
C ASP A 80 -12.92 -23.34 -5.33
N ARG A 81 -13.72 -22.42 -5.89
CA ARG A 81 -13.20 -21.25 -6.62
C ARG A 81 -12.39 -20.33 -5.72
N ALA A 82 -12.85 -20.05 -4.50
CA ALA A 82 -12.12 -19.24 -3.54
C ALA A 82 -10.79 -19.89 -3.14
N LYS A 83 -10.78 -21.21 -2.93
CA LYS A 83 -9.56 -21.98 -2.64
C LYS A 83 -8.56 -21.95 -3.80
N SER A 84 -9.05 -22.16 -5.03
CA SER A 84 -8.22 -22.07 -6.24
C SER A 84 -7.61 -20.67 -6.40
N TYR A 85 -8.41 -19.62 -6.19
CA TYR A 85 -7.94 -18.23 -6.26
C TYR A 85 -6.92 -17.90 -5.17
N LYS A 86 -7.13 -18.35 -3.92
CA LYS A 86 -6.16 -18.23 -2.82
C LYS A 86 -4.81 -18.83 -3.22
N THR A 87 -4.81 -20.04 -3.77
CA THR A 87 -3.57 -20.70 -4.23
C THR A 87 -2.89 -19.92 -5.35
N GLN A 88 -3.64 -19.44 -6.33
CA GLN A 88 -3.08 -18.62 -7.42
C GLN A 88 -2.45 -17.33 -6.91
N LEU A 89 -3.12 -16.64 -5.98
CA LEU A 89 -2.57 -15.43 -5.34
C LEU A 89 -1.28 -15.73 -4.58
N LEU A 90 -1.25 -16.81 -3.80
CA LEU A 90 -0.03 -17.20 -3.07
C LEU A 90 1.13 -17.48 -4.02
N VAL A 91 0.89 -18.16 -5.15
CA VAL A 91 1.92 -18.42 -6.17
C VAL A 91 2.39 -17.11 -6.80
N GLN A 92 1.47 -16.20 -7.14
CA GLN A 92 1.83 -14.90 -7.72
C GLN A 92 2.63 -14.04 -6.74
N LEU A 93 2.21 -13.96 -5.48
CA LEU A 93 2.91 -13.23 -4.42
C LEU A 93 4.29 -13.84 -4.17
N ARG A 94 4.40 -15.17 -4.11
CA ARG A 94 5.69 -15.87 -3.98
C ARG A 94 6.60 -15.56 -5.16
N ASN A 95 6.06 -15.55 -6.38
CA ASN A 95 6.84 -15.19 -7.56
C ASN A 95 7.29 -13.74 -7.54
N ALA A 96 6.46 -12.79 -7.10
CA ALA A 96 6.85 -11.40 -6.93
C ALA A 96 7.98 -11.26 -5.89
N LEU A 97 7.84 -11.90 -4.73
CA LEU A 97 8.88 -11.92 -3.69
C LEU A 97 10.19 -12.56 -4.19
N LEU A 98 10.09 -13.68 -4.92
CA LEU A 98 11.24 -14.34 -5.51
C LEU A 98 11.86 -13.51 -6.64
N GLN A 99 11.07 -12.75 -7.40
CA GLN A 99 11.60 -11.83 -8.40
C GLN A 99 12.29 -10.63 -7.77
N GLU A 100 11.84 -10.14 -6.61
CA GLU A 100 12.58 -9.13 -5.85
C GLU A 100 13.87 -9.70 -5.25
N ALA A 101 13.80 -10.94 -4.72
CA ALA A 101 14.95 -11.60 -4.09
C ALA A 101 15.99 -12.13 -5.12
N ARG A 102 15.54 -12.59 -6.29
CA ARG A 102 16.38 -13.08 -7.42
C ARG A 102 16.65 -11.99 -8.45
N GLY A 103 15.95 -10.87 -8.38
CA GLY A 103 16.07 -9.77 -9.31
C GLY A 103 17.50 -9.25 -9.31
N LYS A 104 18.07 -9.10 -10.50
CA LYS A 104 19.44 -8.63 -10.74
C LYS A 104 19.79 -7.28 -10.07
N THR A 105 18.81 -6.57 -9.50
CA THR A 105 18.97 -5.24 -8.94
C THR A 105 18.61 -5.23 -7.46
N ASN A 106 19.61 -5.41 -6.60
CA ASN A 106 19.53 -5.06 -5.19
C ASN A 106 19.43 -3.52 -5.08
N ARG A 107 18.24 -2.97 -5.34
CA ARG A 107 18.01 -1.52 -5.52
C ARG A 107 18.53 -0.70 -4.35
N TYR A 108 18.32 -1.20 -3.13
CA TYR A 108 18.77 -0.55 -1.90
C TYR A 108 20.12 -1.05 -1.40
N GLY A 109 20.80 -1.97 -2.11
CA GLY A 109 22.11 -2.47 -1.69
C GLY A 109 22.10 -3.24 -0.36
N VAL A 110 20.98 -3.87 0.00
CA VAL A 110 20.81 -4.58 1.27
C VAL A 110 21.82 -5.72 1.37
N LYS A 111 22.64 -5.69 2.42
CA LYS A 111 23.57 -6.76 2.81
C LYS A 111 23.34 -7.07 4.27
N TYR A 112 22.36 -7.93 4.55
CA TYR A 112 21.99 -8.28 5.92
C TYR A 112 23.08 -9.15 6.56
N MET A 113 23.78 -8.59 7.54
CA MET A 113 24.83 -9.26 8.33
C MET A 113 24.35 -9.65 9.74
N GLY A 114 23.06 -9.48 10.03
CA GLY A 114 22.50 -9.76 11.36
C GLY A 114 22.28 -11.24 11.62
N LYS A 115 22.01 -11.60 12.88
CA LYS A 115 21.66 -12.97 13.25
C LYS A 115 20.32 -13.34 12.61
N ARG A 116 20.27 -14.48 11.93
CA ARG A 116 19.02 -15.11 11.52
C ARG A 116 18.56 -16.01 12.66
N LEU A 117 17.45 -15.65 13.29
CA LEU A 117 16.90 -16.40 14.42
C LEU A 117 16.39 -17.76 13.94
N LYS A 118 16.77 -18.83 14.63
CA LYS A 118 16.12 -20.13 14.47
C LYS A 118 14.78 -20.12 15.20
N LEU A 119 13.86 -21.01 14.79
CA LEU A 119 12.54 -21.12 15.41
C LEU A 119 12.60 -21.39 16.93
N SER A 120 13.64 -22.10 17.38
CA SER A 120 13.93 -22.40 18.79
C SER A 120 14.41 -21.20 19.61
N GLU A 121 14.74 -20.07 18.95
CA GLU A 121 15.29 -18.85 19.58
C GLU A 121 14.27 -17.70 19.57
N ARG A 122 12.97 -18.01 19.47
CA ARG A 122 11.90 -17.00 19.50
C ARG A 122 11.89 -16.26 20.83
N LYS A 123 11.83 -14.94 20.75
CA LYS A 123 11.66 -14.07 21.91
C LYS A 123 10.19 -13.98 22.30
N SER A 124 9.92 -13.74 23.58
CA SER A 124 8.57 -13.37 24.03
C SER A 124 8.16 -12.03 23.41
N ILE A 125 6.85 -11.77 23.34
CA ILE A 125 6.31 -10.49 22.84
C ILE A 125 6.92 -9.31 23.61
N ALA A 126 6.98 -9.39 24.94
CA ALA A 126 7.59 -8.37 25.78
C ALA A 126 9.09 -8.18 25.47
N GLY A 127 9.83 -9.29 25.27
CA GLY A 127 11.24 -9.24 24.89
C GLY A 127 11.47 -8.57 23.54
N LEU A 128 10.62 -8.87 22.54
CA LEU A 128 10.67 -8.25 21.22
C LEU A 128 10.33 -6.74 21.28
N MET A 129 9.35 -6.35 22.08
CA MET A 129 8.98 -4.94 22.25
C MET A 129 10.10 -4.14 22.94
N CYS A 130 10.76 -4.72 23.95
CA CYS A 130 11.94 -4.11 24.58
C CYS A 130 13.10 -3.96 23.60
N GLU A 131 13.38 -4.98 22.78
CA GLU A 131 14.41 -4.89 21.74
C GLU A 131 14.07 -3.83 20.70
N LEU A 132 12.83 -3.81 20.19
CA LEU A 132 12.38 -2.80 19.23
C LEU A 132 12.56 -1.38 19.78
N LYS A 133 12.20 -1.16 21.04
CA LYS A 133 12.36 0.13 21.73
C LYS A 133 13.83 0.57 21.84
N ASN A 134 14.75 -0.38 22.00
CA ASN A 134 16.16 -0.08 22.22
C ASN A 134 16.96 0.02 20.91
N GLU A 135 16.63 -0.82 19.93
CA GLU A 135 17.37 -0.92 18.66
C GLU A 135 16.88 0.09 17.61
N VAL A 136 15.58 0.44 17.62
CA VAL A 136 15.00 1.37 16.64
C VAL A 136 14.91 2.77 17.22
N THR A 137 15.77 3.66 16.71
CA THR A 137 15.70 5.09 17.03
C THR A 137 14.66 5.78 16.15
N LEU A 138 13.53 6.18 16.74
CA LEU A 138 12.56 7.03 16.08
C LEU A 138 12.93 8.51 16.29
N ARG A 139 13.39 9.19 15.24
CA ARG A 139 13.67 10.64 15.24
C ARG A 139 13.30 11.27 13.92
N THR A 140 12.98 12.56 13.93
CA THR A 140 12.83 13.36 12.71
C THR A 140 14.11 14.13 12.41
N LEU A 141 14.35 14.38 11.12
CA LEU A 141 15.40 15.29 10.67
C LEU A 141 15.11 16.70 11.20
N GLY A 142 16.14 17.39 11.66
CA GLY A 142 16.05 18.70 12.27
C GLY A 142 17.11 19.66 11.76
N ARG A 143 17.03 20.91 12.22
CA ARG A 143 17.84 22.04 11.74
C ARG A 143 19.36 21.84 11.88
N LYS A 144 19.78 20.99 12.82
CA LYS A 144 21.19 20.74 13.16
C LYS A 144 21.77 19.50 12.47
N ASP A 145 20.94 18.71 11.77
CA ASP A 145 21.41 17.54 11.04
C ASP A 145 22.20 18.01 9.80
N GLU A 146 23.38 17.42 9.59
CA GLU A 146 24.12 17.60 8.34
C GLU A 146 23.54 16.69 7.25
N PRO A 147 23.53 17.11 5.97
CA PRO A 147 24.07 18.36 5.43
C PRO A 147 23.11 19.56 5.49
N PHE A 148 21.93 19.42 6.09
CA PHE A 148 20.93 20.49 6.07
C PHE A 148 21.39 21.74 6.81
N LYS A 149 22.20 21.57 7.86
CA LYS A 149 22.82 22.69 8.58
C LYS A 149 23.81 23.46 7.68
N THR A 150 24.79 22.79 7.09
CA THR A 150 25.81 23.43 6.24
C THR A 150 25.26 24.01 4.94
N THR A 151 24.27 23.36 4.33
CA THR A 151 23.59 23.85 3.11
C THR A 151 22.61 25.00 3.37
N GLY A 152 22.35 25.35 4.64
CA GLY A 152 21.38 26.37 5.03
C GLY A 152 19.91 25.93 4.87
N MET A 153 19.65 24.67 4.52
CA MET A 153 18.30 24.09 4.45
C MET A 153 17.67 23.83 5.82
N GLY A 154 18.49 23.81 6.89
CA GLY A 154 18.05 23.65 8.27
C GLY A 154 16.95 24.64 8.69
N LYS A 155 16.86 25.80 8.04
CA LYS A 155 15.81 26.80 8.29
C LYS A 155 14.39 26.32 7.97
N PHE A 156 14.22 25.33 7.08
CA PHE A 156 12.93 24.79 6.68
C PHE A 156 12.42 23.68 7.61
N PHE A 157 13.27 23.17 8.50
CA PHE A 157 12.86 22.17 9.49
C PHE A 157 12.25 22.85 10.72
N PRO A 158 11.26 22.19 11.38
CA PRO A 158 10.74 22.63 12.67
C PRO A 158 11.83 22.76 13.75
N GLU A 159 11.57 23.58 14.78
CA GLU A 159 12.55 23.85 15.85
C GLU A 159 12.71 22.70 16.85
N GLY A 160 11.73 21.80 16.95
CA GLY A 160 11.72 20.65 17.86
C GLY A 160 11.55 19.31 17.16
N GLN A 161 11.76 18.22 17.90
CA GLN A 161 11.45 16.87 17.40
C GLN A 161 9.94 16.65 17.38
N PHE A 162 9.48 15.85 16.41
CA PHE A 162 8.06 15.52 16.29
C PHE A 162 7.54 14.82 17.55
N LEU A 163 6.47 15.35 18.14
CA LEU A 163 5.83 14.86 19.38
C LEU A 163 6.76 14.81 20.60
N GLN A 164 7.80 15.65 20.64
CA GLN A 164 8.74 15.67 21.76
C GLN A 164 8.04 16.08 23.06
N GLY A 165 8.07 15.20 24.07
CA GLY A 165 7.46 15.47 25.38
C GLY A 165 5.97 15.17 25.45
N GLU A 166 5.34 14.86 24.31
CA GLU A 166 3.93 14.52 24.24
C GLU A 166 3.68 13.08 24.68
N ARG A 167 2.62 12.86 25.46
CA ARG A 167 2.13 11.54 25.84
C ARG A 167 0.63 11.53 25.67
N PHE A 168 0.15 10.53 24.93
CA PHE A 168 -1.26 10.36 24.64
C PHE A 168 -1.76 9.07 25.27
N ASN A 169 -3.00 9.09 25.76
CA ASN A 169 -3.61 7.91 26.37
C ASN A 169 -4.13 6.92 25.32
N SER A 170 -4.54 7.42 24.16
CA SER A 170 -5.14 6.62 23.11
C SER A 170 -4.75 7.11 21.71
N CYS A 171 -4.28 6.17 20.88
CA CYS A 171 -3.87 6.43 19.50
C CYS A 171 -4.56 5.43 18.56
N ALA A 172 -5.05 5.91 17.42
CA ALA A 172 -5.55 5.07 16.34
C ALA A 172 -4.64 5.18 15.12
N VAL A 173 -4.28 4.03 14.54
CA VAL A 173 -3.55 3.94 13.26
C VAL A 173 -4.50 3.43 12.20
N VAL A 174 -4.87 4.29 11.26
CA VAL A 174 -5.86 3.97 10.23
C VAL A 174 -5.12 3.55 8.97
N THR A 175 -5.23 2.27 8.61
CA THR A 175 -4.63 1.74 7.38
C THR A 175 -5.41 2.23 6.14
N ASN A 176 -4.93 1.91 4.93
CA ASN A 176 -5.64 2.24 3.68
C ASN A 176 -6.36 1.00 3.11
N ALA A 177 -6.65 -0.01 3.93
CA ALA A 177 -7.31 -1.23 3.49
C ALA A 177 -8.81 -0.97 3.21
N GLY A 178 -9.35 -1.63 2.18
CA GLY A 178 -10.77 -1.53 1.84
C GLY A 178 -11.72 -2.28 2.81
N SER A 179 -11.16 -2.97 3.81
CA SER A 179 -11.93 -3.71 4.83
C SER A 179 -12.23 -2.88 6.08
N LEU A 180 -12.01 -1.56 6.05
CA LEU A 180 -12.34 -0.68 7.16
C LEU A 180 -13.86 -0.49 7.24
N LEU A 181 -14.44 -0.83 8.38
CA LEU A 181 -15.87 -0.69 8.64
C LEU A 181 -16.08 -0.09 10.04
N GLY A 182 -16.91 0.96 10.10
CA GLY A 182 -17.61 1.45 11.30
C GLY A 182 -16.85 1.50 12.63
N SER A 183 -15.65 2.06 12.67
CA SER A 183 -14.89 2.21 13.93
C SER A 183 -14.97 3.65 14.46
N ASN A 184 -15.20 3.82 15.77
CA ASN A 184 -15.18 5.14 16.43
C ASN A 184 -13.73 5.64 16.60
N LEU A 185 -13.06 5.90 15.47
CA LEU A 185 -11.66 6.31 15.43
C LEU A 185 -11.46 7.71 16.05
N ASP A 186 -12.48 8.55 15.94
CA ASP A 186 -12.47 9.93 16.45
C ASP A 186 -12.49 10.01 17.98
N ALA A 187 -12.76 8.90 18.69
CA ALA A 187 -12.64 8.83 20.15
C ALA A 187 -11.17 8.86 20.65
N HIS A 188 -10.20 8.59 19.78
CA HIS A 188 -8.78 8.60 20.17
C HIS A 188 -8.22 10.02 20.20
N GLU A 189 -7.27 10.29 21.10
CA GLU A 189 -6.58 11.59 21.18
C GLU A 189 -5.78 11.86 19.90
N VAL A 190 -5.16 10.80 19.36
CA VAL A 190 -4.35 10.85 18.15
C VAL A 190 -4.89 9.90 17.09
N VAL A 191 -5.04 10.41 15.87
CA VAL A 191 -5.38 9.58 14.69
C VAL A 191 -4.32 9.77 13.61
N MET A 192 -3.58 8.70 13.33
CA MET A 192 -2.54 8.63 12.29
C MET A 192 -3.13 8.06 11.00
N ARG A 193 -2.89 8.75 9.87
CA ARG A 193 -3.29 8.28 8.52
C ARG A 193 -2.12 8.21 7.56
N PHE A 194 -2.29 7.54 6.42
CA PHE A 194 -1.22 7.33 5.45
C PHE A 194 -1.51 7.90 4.06
N ASN A 195 -0.48 8.48 3.46
CA ASN A 195 -0.43 8.83 2.04
C ASN A 195 -1.64 9.65 1.60
N HIS A 196 -2.31 9.28 0.51
CA HIS A 196 -3.44 10.00 -0.07
C HIS A 196 -4.80 9.39 0.31
N ALA A 197 -4.92 8.73 1.47
CA ALA A 197 -6.21 8.19 1.91
C ALA A 197 -7.19 9.32 2.29
N PRO A 198 -8.32 9.46 1.58
CA PRO A 198 -9.31 10.49 1.86
C PRO A 198 -10.16 10.12 3.09
N VAL A 199 -10.82 11.14 3.61
CA VAL A 199 -11.84 11.03 4.67
C VAL A 199 -13.22 11.34 4.10
N THR A 200 -13.28 12.35 3.23
CA THR A 200 -14.52 12.80 2.60
C THR A 200 -15.23 11.66 1.85
N GLY A 201 -16.48 11.38 2.22
CA GLY A 201 -17.29 10.31 1.67
C GLY A 201 -17.10 8.94 2.34
N PHE A 202 -16.21 8.84 3.33
CA PHE A 202 -15.90 7.61 4.08
C PHE A 202 -16.00 7.80 5.60
N GLU A 203 -16.51 8.95 6.07
CA GLU A 203 -16.47 9.39 7.47
C GLU A 203 -17.07 8.36 8.42
N LYS A 204 -18.12 7.66 7.99
CA LYS A 204 -18.79 6.61 8.77
C LYS A 204 -17.85 5.45 9.11
N ASP A 205 -16.94 5.11 8.21
CA ASP A 205 -16.06 3.94 8.35
C ASP A 205 -14.70 4.31 8.91
N VAL A 206 -14.19 5.48 8.51
CA VAL A 206 -12.83 5.90 8.81
C VAL A 206 -12.73 7.08 9.77
N GLY A 207 -13.85 7.64 10.26
CA GLY A 207 -13.87 8.84 11.10
C GLY A 207 -13.48 10.11 10.36
N THR A 208 -13.50 11.24 11.06
CA THR A 208 -13.20 12.58 10.51
C THR A 208 -11.86 13.14 10.98
N LYS A 209 -11.36 12.67 12.13
CA LYS A 209 -10.15 13.20 12.76
C LYS A 209 -8.89 12.73 12.02
N THR A 210 -7.96 13.65 11.83
CA THR A 210 -6.58 13.36 11.42
C THR A 210 -5.66 14.26 12.22
N THR A 211 -4.86 13.69 13.11
CA THR A 211 -3.89 14.46 13.90
C THR A 211 -2.61 14.66 13.10
N PHE A 212 -2.12 13.60 12.48
CA PHE A 212 -0.98 13.67 11.58
C PHE A 212 -1.01 12.58 10.51
N ARG A 213 -0.23 12.79 9.46
CA ARG A 213 -0.21 11.93 8.29
C ARG A 213 1.20 11.53 7.93
N VAL A 214 1.42 10.23 7.76
CA VAL A 214 2.68 9.68 7.28
C VAL A 214 2.60 9.50 5.76
N ILE A 215 3.48 10.15 5.01
CA ILE A 215 3.50 10.11 3.55
C ILE A 215 4.86 9.63 3.04
N ASN A 216 4.86 8.87 1.95
CA ASN A 216 6.10 8.61 1.23
C ASN A 216 6.48 9.79 0.31
N SER A 217 7.74 9.85 -0.12
CA SER A 217 8.26 10.85 -1.06
C SER A 217 7.55 10.89 -2.42
N GLN A 218 6.90 9.80 -2.84
CA GLN A 218 6.13 9.78 -4.08
C GLN A 218 4.88 10.63 -4.02
N ILE A 219 4.30 10.83 -2.82
CA ILE A 219 3.18 11.75 -2.62
C ILE A 219 3.61 13.18 -2.91
N VAL A 220 4.79 13.56 -2.41
CA VAL A 220 5.32 14.92 -2.57
C VAL A 220 5.78 15.18 -4.02
N SER A 221 6.40 14.19 -4.67
CA SER A 221 7.05 14.38 -5.97
C SER A 221 6.14 14.21 -7.20
N LYS A 222 5.06 13.43 -7.10
CA LYS A 222 4.21 13.14 -8.28
C LYS A 222 3.06 14.14 -8.40
N PRO A 223 2.93 14.88 -9.53
CA PRO A 223 1.91 15.92 -9.69
C PRO A 223 0.46 15.46 -9.47
N LYS A 224 0.16 14.19 -9.77
CA LYS A 224 -1.18 13.61 -9.62
C LYS A 224 -1.76 13.66 -8.20
N PHE A 225 -0.92 13.85 -7.18
CA PHE A 225 -1.37 13.93 -5.78
C PHE A 225 -1.62 15.36 -5.32
N ASP A 226 -1.23 16.36 -6.13
CA ASP A 226 -1.42 17.79 -5.87
C ASP A 226 -1.08 18.18 -4.42
N PHE A 227 0.08 17.73 -3.94
CA PHE A 227 0.44 17.79 -2.52
C PHE A 227 0.38 19.21 -1.94
N LEU A 228 0.78 20.22 -2.72
CA LEU A 228 0.84 21.61 -2.27
C LEU A 228 -0.54 22.26 -2.11
N ASN A 229 -1.53 21.86 -2.92
CA ASN A 229 -2.85 22.52 -2.94
C ASN A 229 -3.96 21.66 -2.33
N SER A 230 -3.77 20.35 -2.21
CA SER A 230 -4.81 19.46 -1.70
C SER A 230 -5.12 19.77 -0.22
N PRO A 231 -6.40 19.94 0.15
CA PRO A 231 -6.80 20.16 1.54
C PRO A 231 -6.47 18.96 2.44
N LEU A 232 -6.20 17.79 1.85
CA LEU A 232 -5.83 16.57 2.57
C LEU A 232 -4.53 16.71 3.38
N TYR A 233 -3.64 17.63 2.97
CA TYR A 233 -2.33 17.86 3.57
C TYR A 233 -2.23 19.20 4.31
N GLN A 234 -3.31 19.99 4.32
CA GLN A 234 -3.35 21.28 4.99
C GLN A 234 -3.83 21.14 6.43
N ASN A 235 -3.35 22.01 7.32
CA ASN A 235 -3.75 22.07 8.74
C ASN A 235 -3.57 20.75 9.51
N VAL A 236 -2.65 19.89 9.07
CA VAL A 236 -2.27 18.64 9.73
C VAL A 236 -0.75 18.54 9.78
N SER A 237 -0.20 17.89 10.81
CA SER A 237 1.23 17.57 10.79
C SER A 237 1.50 16.46 9.77
N VAL A 238 2.52 16.64 8.95
CA VAL A 238 2.90 15.67 7.91
C VAL A 238 4.29 15.14 8.18
N LEU A 239 4.41 13.82 8.28
CA LEU A 239 5.68 13.11 8.38
C LEU A 239 6.00 12.48 7.02
N ALA A 240 6.98 13.05 6.32
CA ALA A 240 7.45 12.51 5.06
C ALA A 240 8.61 11.53 5.26
N TRP A 241 8.64 10.43 4.49
CA TRP A 241 9.76 9.48 4.47
C TRP A 241 10.15 9.09 3.05
N ASP A 242 11.43 8.79 2.86
CA ASP A 242 12.00 8.29 1.61
C ASP A 242 12.95 7.11 1.91
N PRO A 243 12.91 6.01 1.15
CA PRO A 243 13.78 4.86 1.41
C PRO A 243 15.22 5.11 0.95
N PRO A 244 16.22 5.12 1.87
CA PRO A 244 17.62 5.29 1.50
C PRO A 244 18.25 3.97 1.04
N LYS A 245 19.50 4.03 0.58
CA LYS A 245 20.36 2.83 0.50
C LYS A 245 20.55 2.22 1.88
N TYR A 246 20.78 0.91 1.93
CA TYR A 246 21.01 0.17 3.16
C TYR A 246 22.28 0.67 3.85
N ARG A 247 22.13 1.19 5.07
CA ARG A 247 23.18 1.90 5.82
C ARG A 247 23.73 3.15 5.12
N GLY A 248 22.95 3.74 4.21
CA GLY A 248 23.31 5.00 3.55
C GLY A 248 23.35 6.17 4.54
N SER A 249 24.28 7.09 4.33
CA SER A 249 24.39 8.30 5.13
C SER A 249 23.36 9.36 4.71
N LEU A 250 23.06 10.32 5.60
CA LEU A 250 22.19 11.45 5.24
C LEU A 250 22.77 12.30 4.09
N PHE A 251 24.10 12.34 3.96
CA PHE A 251 24.77 13.01 2.85
C PHE A 251 24.41 12.35 1.52
N GLU A 252 24.65 11.05 1.37
CA GLU A 252 24.31 10.29 0.15
C GLU A 252 22.83 10.47 -0.25
N VAL A 253 21.93 10.39 0.74
CA VAL A 253 20.48 10.52 0.52
C VAL A 253 20.12 11.92 0.04
N SER A 254 20.77 12.96 0.56
CA SER A 254 20.48 14.35 0.23
C SER A 254 21.07 14.82 -1.10
N THR A 255 22.19 14.24 -1.54
CA THR A 255 22.87 14.60 -2.80
C THR A 255 22.40 13.75 -3.98
N GLY A 256 21.71 12.64 -3.72
CA GLY A 256 21.22 11.72 -4.75
C GLY A 256 22.31 10.82 -5.34
N GLU A 257 23.43 10.66 -4.62
CA GLU A 257 24.57 9.78 -4.97
C GLU A 257 24.35 8.31 -4.56
#